data_AF-A0A7K4MJ49-F1
#
_entry.id   AF-A0A7K4MJ49-F1
#
_cell.length_a   1.000
_cell.length_b   1.000
_cell.length_c   1.000
_cell.angle_alpha   90.00
_cell.angle_beta   90.00
_cell.angle_gamma   90.00
#
_symmetry.space_group_name_H-M   'P 1'
#
loop_
_entity.id
_entity.type
_entity.pdbx_description
1 polymer ?
#
loop_
_entity_poly.entity_id
_entity_poly.type
_entity_poly.pdbx_seq_one_letter_code
_entity_poly.pdbx_strand_id
1 'polypeptide(L)' 'MASKAITVGVGVPMIVVGALMAWLWAPMESYFQNQVELIGSTIGILGVVFFISGLFYSKEPVMH' A
#
# COMPACT_ATOMS: atom_id res chain seq x y z
N MET A 1 12.07 -9.78 -13.44
CA MET A 1 10.66 -10.09 -13.09
C MET A 1 10.32 -9.24 -11.90
N ALA A 2 9.42 -8.25 -12.05
CA ALA A 2 8.90 -7.51 -10.91
C ALA A 2 8.51 -8.49 -9.80
N SER A 3 8.90 -8.22 -8.56
CA SER A 3 8.65 -9.13 -7.44
C SER A 3 7.16 -9.27 -7.22
N LYS A 4 6.56 -10.34 -7.77
CA LYS A 4 5.12 -10.60 -7.69
C LYS A 4 4.63 -10.60 -6.23
N ALA A 5 5.46 -11.09 -5.31
CA ALA A 5 5.17 -11.07 -3.87
C ALA A 5 5.05 -9.65 -3.31
N ILE A 6 5.94 -8.73 -3.69
CA ILE A 6 5.90 -7.34 -3.20
C ILE A 6 4.80 -6.57 -3.92
N THR A 7 4.74 -6.63 -5.24
CA THR A 7 3.80 -5.86 -6.05
C THR A 7 2.36 -6.31 -5.84
N VAL A 8 2.06 -7.60 -6.03
CA VAL A 8 0.69 -8.15 -5.96
C VAL A 8 0.33 -8.61 -4.54
N GLY A 9 1.30 -9.12 -3.78
CA GLY A 9 1.05 -9.64 -2.43
C GLY A 9 0.97 -8.56 -1.35
N VAL A 10 1.62 -7.42 -1.53
CA VAL A 10 1.69 -6.37 -0.49
C VAL A 10 1.24 -5.00 -1.01
N GLY A 11 1.88 -4.49 -2.07
CA GLY A 11 1.66 -3.14 -2.59
C GLY A 11 0.21 -2.88 -3.02
N VAL A 12 -0.33 -3.72 -3.91
CA VAL A 12 -1.72 -3.56 -4.39
C VAL A 12 -2.74 -3.65 -3.25
N PRO A 13 -2.73 -4.67 -2.37
CA PRO A 13 -3.65 -4.72 -1.23
C PRO A 13 -3.56 -3.48 -0.32
N MET A 14 -2.36 -3.01 -0.01
CA MET A 14 -2.18 -1.82 0.83
C MET A 14 -2.73 -0.55 0.19
N ILE A 15 -2.53 -0.36 -1.13
CA ILE A 15 -3.12 0.77 -1.87
C ILE A 15 -4.65 0.74 -1.77
N VAL A 16 -5.25 -0.44 -2.03
CA VAL A 16 -6.71 -0.60 -2.00
C VAL A 16 -7.26 -0.34 -0.60
N VAL A 17 -6.68 -0.96 0.44
CA VAL A 17 -7.13 -0.76 1.82
C VAL A 17 -6.97 0.70 2.24
N GLY A 18 -5.83 1.32 1.95
CA GLY A 18 -5.60 2.72 2.29
C GLY A 18 -6.58 3.67 1.62
N ALA A 19 -6.85 3.47 0.33
CA ALA A 19 -7.83 4.26 -0.42
C ALA A 19 -9.26 4.08 0.10
N LEU A 20 -9.67 2.85 0.41
CA LEU A 20 -10.99 2.58 0.98
C LEU A 20 -11.15 3.19 2.38
N MET A 21 -10.11 3.16 3.21
CA MET A 21 -10.13 3.80 4.52
C MET A 21 -10.23 5.32 4.41
N ALA A 22 -9.39 5.96 3.58
CA ALA A 22 -9.38 7.41 3.46
C ALA A 22 -10.63 7.96 2.75
N TRP A 23 -11.13 7.27 1.71
CA TRP A 23 -12.26 7.76 0.91
C TRP A 23 -13.61 7.34 1.49
N LEU A 24 -13.77 6.07 1.88
CA LEU A 24 -15.09 5.55 2.24
C LEU A 24 -15.28 5.55 3.76
N TRP A 25 -14.30 5.10 4.52
CA TRP A 25 -14.43 4.98 5.98
C TRP A 25 -14.31 6.34 6.67
N ALA A 26 -13.31 7.16 6.35
CA ALA A 26 -13.11 8.44 7.05
C ALA A 26 -14.37 9.33 7.04
N PRO A 27 -15.10 9.52 5.93
CA PRO A 27 -16.34 10.32 5.93
C PRO A 27 -17.52 9.67 6.67
N MET A 28 -17.48 8.37 6.95
CA MET A 28 -18.48 7.67 7.76
C MET A 28 -18.19 7.73 9.27
N GLU A 29 -16.99 8.17 9.65
CA GLU A 29 -16.59 8.25 11.04
C GLU A 29 -16.84 9.69 11.56
N SER A 30 -17.50 9.83 12.71
CA SER A 30 -17.91 11.15 13.25
C SER A 30 -16.97 11.75 14.31
N TYR A 31 -16.11 10.96 14.95
CA TYR A 31 -15.31 11.35 16.11
C TYR A 31 -13.80 11.34 15.83
N PHE A 32 -13.33 10.37 15.07
CA PHE A 32 -11.97 10.09 14.63
C PHE A 32 -11.75 10.26 13.12
N GLN A 33 -12.66 10.90 12.37
CA GLN A 33 -12.54 11.15 10.92
C GLN A 33 -11.09 11.47 10.47
N ASN A 34 -10.48 12.51 11.03
CA ASN A 34 -9.13 12.95 10.64
C ASN A 34 -8.06 11.88 10.91
N GLN A 35 -8.22 11.07 11.96
CA GLN A 35 -7.29 9.98 12.27
C GLN A 35 -7.45 8.83 11.28
N VAL A 36 -8.68 8.48 10.92
CA VAL A 36 -8.98 7.44 9.92
C VAL A 36 -8.45 7.87 8.55
N GLU A 37 -8.63 9.13 8.16
CA GLU A 37 -8.08 9.69 6.93
C GLU A 37 -6.55 9.65 6.91
N LEU A 38 -5.90 10.07 8.01
CA LEU A 38 -4.45 10.03 8.15
C LEU A 38 -3.90 8.61 8.07
N ILE A 39 -4.50 7.66 8.78
CA ILE A 39 -4.07 6.25 8.76
C ILE A 39 -4.29 5.64 7.38
N GLY A 40 -5.47 5.84 6.80
CA GLY A 40 -5.82 5.33 5.47
C GLY A 40 -4.88 5.86 4.38
N SER A 41 -4.65 7.17 4.35
CA SER A 41 -3.72 7.79 3.40
C SER A 41 -2.28 7.31 3.60
N THR A 42 -1.82 7.16 4.84
CA THR A 42 -0.48 6.62 5.14
C THR A 42 -0.33 5.19 4.63
N ILE A 43 -1.32 4.32 4.88
CA ILE A 43 -1.32 2.93 4.37
C ILE A 43 -1.28 2.92 2.84
N GLY A 44 -2.06 3.79 2.20
CA GLY A 44 -2.09 3.90 0.74
C GLY A 44 -0.75 4.32 0.16
N ILE A 45 -0.11 5.35 0.74
CA ILE A 45 1.21 5.83 0.32
C ILE A 45 2.29 4.76 0.51
N LEU A 46 2.30 4.06 1.65
CA LEU A 46 3.22 2.94 1.87
C LEU A 46 3.00 1.82 0.84
N GLY A 47 1.74 1.53 0.49
CA GLY A 47 1.40 0.61 -0.58
C GLY A 47 2.01 1.01 -1.93
N VAL A 48 1.98 2.29 -2.28
CA VAL A 48 2.64 2.82 -3.49
C VAL A 48 4.16 2.63 -3.44
N VAL A 49 4.78 2.92 -2.29
CA VAL A 49 6.23 2.72 -2.10
C VAL A 49 6.60 1.26 -2.29
N PHE A 50 5.88 0.32 -1.68
CA PHE A 50 6.10 -1.11 -1.89
C PHE A 50 5.83 -1.54 -3.32
N PHE A 51 4.78 -1.03 -3.96
CA PHE A 51 4.46 -1.33 -5.34
C PHE A 51 5.60 -0.96 -6.28
N ILE A 52 6.10 0.29 -6.18
CA ILE A 52 7.24 0.79 -6.95
C ILE A 52 8.50 -0.04 -6.64
N SER A 53 8.78 -0.29 -5.36
CA SER A 53 9.93 -1.11 -4.94
C SER A 53 9.86 -2.52 -5.53
N GLY A 54 8.68 -3.13 -5.59
CA GLY A 54 8.45 -4.43 -6.21
C GLY A 54 8.65 -4.43 -7.73
N LEU A 55 8.30 -3.35 -8.43
CA LEU A 55 8.52 -3.20 -9.87
C LEU A 55 10.02 -3.17 -10.21
N PHE A 56 10.82 -2.45 -9.41
CA PHE A 56 12.26 -2.31 -9.60
C PHE A 56 13.09 -3.39 -8.91
N TYR A 57 12.45 -4.30 -8.17
CA TYR A 57 13.15 -5.39 -7.51
C TYR A 57 13.78 -6.33 -8.54
N SER A 58 15.11 -6.32 -8.61
CA SER A 58 15.90 -7.30 -9.35
C SER A 58 16.47 -8.30 -8.35
N LYS A 59 16.21 -9.59 -8.60
CA LYS A 59 16.91 -10.65 -7.86
C LYS A 59 18.38 -10.59 -8.26
N GLU A 60 19.27 -10.38 -7.31
CA GLU A 60 20.69 -10.69 -7.54
C GLU A 60 20.80 -12.17 -7.95
N PRO A 61 21.59 -12.49 -8.98
CA PRO A 61 21.78 -13.87 -9.39
C PRO A 61 22.41 -14.63 -8.23
N VAL A 62 21.76 -15.71 -7.80
CA VAL A 62 22.35 -16.63 -6.82
C VAL A 62 23.54 -17.29 -7.51
N MET A 63 24.74 -16.78 -7.24
CA MET A 63 25.99 -17.38 -7.70
C MET A 63 26.20 -18.66 -6.86
N HIS A 64 25.83 -19.80 -7.43
CA HIS A 64 26.19 -21.12 -6.93
C HIS A 64 27.55 -21.55 -7.48
#